data_AF-A0A5R8ZHV3-F1
#
_entry.id   AF-A0A5R8ZHV3-F1
#
_cell.length_a   1.000
_cell.length_b   1.000
_cell.length_c   1.000
_cell.angle_alpha   90.00
_cell.angle_beta   90.00
_cell.angle_gamma   90.00
#
_symmetry.space_group_name_H-M   'P 1'
#
loop_
_entity.id
_entity.type
_entity.pdbx_description
1 polymer ?
#
loop_
_entity_poly.entity_id
_entity_poly.type
_entity_poly.pdbx_seq_one_letter_code
_entity_poly.pdbx_strand_id
1 'polypeptide(L)'
;MVLLNERALNAINQAQRLATLRRMASKSAHPTSPFVFQPSKGRLWINEPSVTIRHFKSALKALNIRERRQYDTRHTYATMCLMSGMNPAFIASQLGHSVEMLLSTYAKWISSSSDWRELEKLPPRVELAQNWPKTDERA
;
A
#
# COMPACT_ATOMS: atom_id res chain seq x y z
N MET A 1 2.07 -9.98 -7.69
CA MET A 1 3.00 -10.28 -6.57
C MET A 1 3.10 -9.05 -5.69
N VAL A 2 2.92 -9.17 -4.37
CA VAL A 2 3.04 -8.04 -3.43
C VAL A 2 4.51 -7.88 -3.04
N LEU A 3 5.04 -6.67 -3.18
CA LEU A 3 6.39 -6.30 -2.76
C LEU A 3 6.34 -5.73 -1.34
N LEU A 4 7.30 -6.15 -0.51
CA LEU A 4 7.38 -5.75 0.89
C LEU A 4 8.57 -4.81 1.08
N ASN A 5 8.34 -3.71 1.79
CA ASN A 5 9.41 -2.81 2.21
C ASN A 5 10.08 -3.30 3.50
N GLU A 6 11.19 -2.66 3.89
CA GLU A 6 11.93 -2.96 5.12
C GLU A 6 11.06 -2.97 6.39
N ARG A 7 10.08 -2.06 6.48
CA ARG A 7 9.18 -2.01 7.63
C ARG A 7 8.29 -3.26 7.70
N ALA A 8 7.76 -3.70 6.57
CA ALA A 8 6.97 -4.92 6.47
C ALA A 8 7.80 -6.18 6.74
N LEU A 9 9.02 -6.25 6.19
CA LEU A 9 9.96 -7.35 6.45
C LEU A 9 10.32 -7.44 7.93
N ASN A 10 10.64 -6.31 8.57
CA ASN A 10 10.90 -6.27 10.00
C ASN A 10 9.69 -6.74 10.82
N ALA A 11 8.48 -6.33 10.46
CA ALA A 11 7.26 -6.79 11.14
C ALA A 11 7.07 -8.32 11.05
N ILE A 12 7.38 -8.91 9.89
CA ILE A 12 7.35 -10.37 9.70
C ILE A 12 8.40 -11.07 10.57
N ASN A 13 9.62 -10.54 10.61
CA ASN A 13 10.70 -11.09 11.45
C ASN A 13 10.33 -11.06 12.94
N GLN A 14 9.71 -9.97 13.42
CA GLN A 14 9.21 -9.88 14.79
C GLN A 14 8.09 -10.90 15.05
N ALA A 15 7.16 -11.10 14.11
CA ALA A 15 6.10 -12.09 14.24
C ALA A 15 6.66 -13.52 14.33
N GLN A 16 7.64 -13.86 13.50
CA GLN A 16 8.34 -15.16 13.55
C GLN A 16 9.09 -15.36 14.86
N ARG A 17 9.76 -14.31 15.38
CA ARG A 17 10.41 -14.35 16.69
C ARG A 17 9.40 -14.64 17.80
N LEU A 18 8.27 -13.95 17.81
CA LEU A 18 7.20 -14.18 18.80
C LEU A 18 6.59 -15.58 18.69
N ALA A 19 6.40 -16.10 17.48
CA ALA A 19 5.95 -17.47 17.26
C ALA A 19 6.95 -18.49 17.85
N THR A 20 8.25 -18.27 17.62
CA THR A 20 9.32 -19.11 18.18
C THR A 20 9.30 -19.11 19.71
N LEU A 21 9.17 -17.93 20.33
CA LEU A 21 9.09 -17.81 21.79
C LEU A 21 7.85 -18.50 22.36
N ARG A 22 6.69 -18.38 21.70
CA ARG A 22 5.45 -19.06 22.10
C ARG A 22 5.58 -20.58 22.04
N ARG A 23 6.26 -21.10 21.02
CA ARG A 23 6.57 -22.54 20.89
C ARG A 23 7.43 -23.05 22.04
N MET A 24 8.38 -22.25 22.52
CA MET A 24 9.25 -22.60 23.65
C MET A 24 8.53 -22.52 25.00
N ALA A 25 7.66 -21.52 25.19
CA ALA A 25 7.05 -21.23 26.49
C ALA A 25 5.75 -22.01 26.78
N SER A 26 5.03 -22.52 25.77
CA SER A 26 3.72 -23.16 25.97
C SER A 26 3.45 -24.29 24.98
N LYS A 27 2.63 -25.27 25.40
CA LYS A 27 2.05 -26.30 24.53
C LYS A 27 0.99 -25.65 23.63
N SER A 28 1.42 -24.94 22.59
CA SER A 28 0.53 -24.62 21.47
C SER A 28 -0.05 -25.92 20.90
N ALA A 29 -1.35 -25.97 20.62
CA ALA A 29 -1.97 -27.13 19.97
C ALA A 29 -1.36 -27.42 18.59
N HIS A 30 -0.79 -26.39 17.96
CA HIS A 30 -0.04 -26.49 16.71
C HIS A 30 1.35 -25.89 16.91
N PRO A 31 2.34 -26.67 17.37
CA PRO A 31 3.69 -26.16 17.64
C PRO A 31 4.42 -25.68 16.37
N THR A 32 3.99 -26.18 15.21
CA THR A 32 4.40 -25.71 13.88
C THR A 32 3.16 -25.22 13.14
N SER A 33 3.20 -23.99 12.64
CA SER A 33 2.16 -23.41 11.80
C SER A 33 2.76 -22.98 10.47
N PRO A 34 2.08 -23.23 9.33
CA PRO A 34 2.52 -22.72 8.03
C PRO A 34 2.29 -21.20 7.88
N PHE A 35 1.59 -20.56 8.83
CA PHE A 35 1.24 -19.14 8.77
C PHE A 35 2.15 -18.29 9.67
N VAL A 36 2.52 -17.10 9.19
CA VAL A 36 3.31 -16.12 9.95
C VAL A 36 2.59 -15.66 11.22
N PHE A 37 1.27 -15.47 11.14
CA PHE A 37 0.45 -15.00 12.25
C PHE A 37 -0.38 -16.13 12.84
N GLN A 38 0.17 -16.80 13.84
CA GLN A 38 -0.52 -17.88 14.54
C GLN A 38 -1.49 -17.34 15.62
N PRO A 39 -2.72 -17.86 15.71
CA PRO A 39 -3.63 -17.53 16.81
C PRO A 39 -3.13 -18.09 18.16
N SER A 40 -3.59 -17.51 19.27
CA SER A 40 -3.22 -17.95 20.62
C SER A 40 -3.97 -19.21 21.08
N LYS A 41 -5.17 -19.44 20.55
CA LYS A 41 -5.99 -20.64 20.80
C LYS A 41 -5.62 -21.70 19.78
N GLY A 42 -5.87 -22.98 20.10
CA GLY A 42 -5.50 -24.15 19.29
C GLY A 42 -6.13 -24.30 17.90
N ARG A 43 -6.49 -23.19 17.25
CA ARG A 43 -6.82 -23.11 15.83
C ARG A 43 -5.53 -22.95 15.02
N LEU A 44 -5.57 -23.33 13.74
CA LEU A 44 -4.41 -23.24 12.86
C LEU A 44 -4.22 -21.83 12.25
N TRP A 45 -5.31 -21.09 12.01
CA TRP A 45 -5.30 -19.72 11.49
C TRP A 45 -6.35 -18.82 12.16
N ILE A 46 -6.24 -17.51 11.94
CA ILE A 46 -7.23 -16.52 12.39
C ILE A 46 -8.42 -16.55 11.44
N ASN A 47 -9.59 -16.95 11.92
CA ASN A 47 -10.82 -17.06 11.14
C ASN A 47 -11.85 -15.97 11.46
N GLU A 48 -11.62 -15.17 12.50
CA GLU A 48 -12.55 -14.14 12.95
C GLU A 48 -11.88 -12.75 12.92
N PRO A 49 -12.49 -11.75 12.24
CA PRO A 49 -11.93 -10.40 12.17
C PRO A 49 -11.94 -9.69 13.53
N SER A 50 -12.81 -10.11 14.46
CA SER A 50 -12.88 -9.58 15.83
C SER A 50 -11.52 -9.61 16.54
N VAL A 51 -10.74 -10.67 16.30
CA VAL A 51 -9.40 -10.86 16.88
C VAL A 51 -8.46 -9.77 16.40
N THR A 52 -8.33 -9.61 15.08
CA THR A 52 -7.43 -8.59 14.53
C THR A 52 -7.91 -7.20 14.95
N ILE A 53 -9.24 -6.93 14.88
CA ILE A 53 -9.83 -5.63 15.18
C ILE A 53 -9.49 -5.22 16.60
N ARG A 54 -9.65 -6.14 17.56
CA ARG A 54 -9.30 -5.91 18.96
C ARG A 54 -7.82 -5.54 19.11
N HIS A 55 -6.91 -6.30 18.50
CA HIS A 55 -5.48 -6.02 18.59
C HIS A 55 -5.09 -4.68 17.95
N PHE A 56 -5.70 -4.33 16.81
CA PHE A 56 -5.47 -3.05 16.16
C PHE A 56 -5.94 -1.87 17.01
N LYS A 57 -7.14 -1.96 17.61
CA LYS A 57 -7.64 -0.94 18.55
C LYS A 57 -6.71 -0.76 19.74
N SER A 58 -6.22 -1.86 20.33
CA SER A 58 -5.25 -1.80 21.41
C SER A 58 -3.95 -1.11 20.99
N ALA A 59 -3.44 -1.38 19.79
CA ALA A 59 -2.25 -0.73 19.25
C ALA A 59 -2.46 0.79 19.05
N LEU A 60 -3.59 1.19 18.47
CA LEU A 60 -3.94 2.61 18.29
C LEU A 60 -4.00 3.33 19.65
N LYS A 61 -4.64 2.73 20.65
CA LYS A 61 -4.73 3.28 22.01
C LYS A 61 -3.35 3.45 22.65
N ALA A 62 -2.49 2.43 22.53
CA ALA A 62 -1.13 2.48 23.07
C ALA A 62 -0.26 3.57 22.42
N LEU A 63 -0.52 3.87 21.14
CA LEU A 63 0.17 4.91 20.37
C LEU A 63 -0.51 6.29 20.48
N ASN A 64 -1.58 6.42 21.28
CA ASN A 64 -2.39 7.63 21.37
C ASN A 64 -2.95 8.12 20.01
N ILE A 65 -3.26 7.18 19.11
CA ILE A 65 -3.87 7.46 17.81
C ILE A 65 -5.38 7.27 17.95
N ARG A 66 -6.15 8.21 17.37
CA ARG A 66 -7.62 8.10 17.30
C ARG A 66 -8.04 6.75 16.73
N GLU A 67 -9.09 6.14 17.31
CA GLU A 67 -9.59 4.86 16.81
C GLU A 67 -10.06 4.96 15.35
N ARG A 68 -9.63 3.99 14.53
CA ARG A 68 -9.92 3.84 13.10
C ARG A 68 -10.17 2.37 12.77
N ARG A 69 -10.78 2.12 11.61
CA ARG A 69 -10.91 0.76 11.09
C ARG A 69 -9.58 0.33 10.51
N GLN A 70 -9.28 -0.97 10.56
CA GLN A 70 -8.10 -1.52 9.89
C GLN A 70 -8.09 -1.24 8.40
N TYR A 71 -9.25 -1.30 7.75
CA TYR A 71 -9.37 -1.04 6.32
C TYR A 71 -8.91 0.37 5.95
N ASP A 72 -8.99 1.33 6.88
CA ASP A 72 -8.51 2.70 6.65
C ASP A 72 -6.98 2.73 6.44
N THR A 73 -6.22 1.75 6.94
CA THR A 73 -4.77 1.65 6.67
C THR A 73 -4.47 1.38 5.20
N ARG A 74 -5.36 0.69 4.48
CA ARG A 74 -5.26 0.46 3.04
C ARG A 74 -5.45 1.77 2.27
N HIS A 75 -6.40 2.60 2.70
CA HIS A 75 -6.58 3.94 2.14
C HIS A 75 -5.36 4.82 2.40
N THR A 76 -4.85 4.83 3.63
CA THR A 76 -3.62 5.57 3.98
C THR A 76 -2.44 5.14 3.12
N TYR A 77 -2.25 3.83 2.90
CA TYR A 77 -1.19 3.33 2.03
C TYR A 77 -1.33 3.87 0.61
N ALA A 78 -2.51 3.77 -0.01
CA ALA A 78 -2.77 4.29 -1.34
C ALA A 78 -2.46 5.79 -1.47
N THR A 79 -2.95 6.60 -0.51
CA THR A 79 -2.71 8.05 -0.49
C THR A 79 -1.22 8.37 -0.32
N MET A 80 -0.52 7.73 0.63
CA MET A 80 0.92 7.94 0.81
C MET A 80 1.71 7.59 -0.44
N CYS A 81 1.33 6.50 -1.13
CA CYS A 81 1.97 6.09 -2.37
C CYS A 81 1.83 7.13 -3.47
N LEU A 82 0.61 7.63 -3.68
CA LEU A 82 0.32 8.64 -4.69
C LEU A 82 0.99 9.98 -4.37
N MET A 83 0.95 10.42 -3.11
CA MET A 83 1.64 11.64 -2.67
C MET A 83 3.16 11.56 -2.83
N SER A 84 3.72 10.35 -2.79
CA SER A 84 5.15 10.11 -3.04
C SER A 84 5.49 10.02 -4.53
N GLY A 85 4.52 10.23 -5.43
CA GLY A 85 4.71 10.16 -6.88
C GLY A 85 4.92 8.74 -7.42
N MET A 86 4.56 7.70 -6.66
CA MET A 86 4.71 6.33 -7.15
C MET A 86 3.75 6.01 -8.30
N ASN A 87 4.19 5.15 -9.21
CA ASN A 87 3.43 4.76 -10.40
C ASN A 87 2.04 4.17 -10.02
N PRO A 88 0.92 4.77 -10.47
CA PRO A 88 -0.44 4.27 -10.18
C PRO A 88 -0.68 2.80 -10.57
N ALA A 89 -0.09 2.32 -11.67
CA ALA A 89 -0.19 0.92 -12.08
C ALA A 89 0.46 -0.02 -11.07
N PHE A 90 1.62 0.37 -10.55
CA PHE A 90 2.28 -0.37 -9.49
C PHE A 90 1.42 -0.40 -8.22
N ILE A 91 0.92 0.75 -7.77
CA ILE A 91 0.09 0.86 -6.56
C ILE A 91 -1.18 -0.01 -6.69
N ALA A 92 -1.87 0.06 -7.82
CA ALA A 92 -3.06 -0.74 -8.09
C ALA A 92 -2.76 -2.25 -8.05
N SER A 93 -1.61 -2.68 -8.59
CA SER A 93 -1.17 -4.07 -8.51
C SER A 93 -0.88 -4.55 -7.08
N GLN A 94 -0.32 -3.67 -6.23
CA GLN A 94 -0.04 -3.97 -4.82
C GLN A 94 -1.32 -4.07 -4.00
N LEU A 95 -2.30 -3.21 -4.30
CA LEU A 95 -3.60 -3.23 -3.63
C LEU A 95 -4.50 -4.35 -4.16
N GLY A 96 -4.35 -4.78 -5.41
CA GLY A 96 -5.17 -5.82 -6.02
C GLY A 96 -6.50 -5.29 -6.57
N HIS A 97 -6.48 -4.12 -7.21
CA HIS A 97 -7.61 -3.58 -7.97
C HIS A 97 -7.12 -2.90 -9.27
N SER A 98 -8.04 -2.42 -10.11
CA SER A 98 -7.70 -1.68 -11.32
C SER A 98 -7.13 -0.29 -11.01
N VAL A 99 -6.38 0.27 -11.96
CA VAL A 99 -5.90 1.67 -11.88
C VAL A 99 -7.07 2.65 -11.90
N GLU A 100 -8.11 2.35 -12.67
CA GLU A 100 -9.34 3.15 -12.70
C GLU A 100 -9.98 3.26 -11.30
N MET A 101 -10.09 2.13 -10.58
CA MET A 101 -10.63 2.12 -9.21
C MET A 101 -9.72 2.87 -8.22
N LEU A 102 -8.39 2.86 -8.44
CA LEU A 102 -7.46 3.67 -7.66
C LEU A 102 -7.75 5.16 -7.88
N LEU A 103 -7.74 5.59 -9.14
CA LEU A 103 -7.82 7.02 -9.49
C LEU A 103 -9.19 7.60 -9.18
N SER A 104 -10.28 6.83 -9.34
CA SER A 104 -11.62 7.28 -8.96
C SER A 104 -11.73 7.66 -7.49
N THR A 105 -10.94 7.01 -6.62
CA THR A 105 -10.96 7.24 -5.17
C THR A 105 -9.92 8.28 -4.73
N TYR A 106 -8.73 8.29 -5.35
CA TYR A 106 -7.59 9.04 -4.80
C TYR A 106 -7.01 10.11 -5.71
N ALA A 107 -7.45 10.26 -6.97
CA ALA A 107 -6.85 11.21 -7.91
C ALA A 107 -6.87 12.66 -7.40
N LYS A 108 -7.87 13.02 -6.59
CA LYS A 108 -7.99 14.35 -5.94
C LYS A 108 -6.75 14.73 -5.11
N TRP A 109 -5.99 13.75 -4.60
CA TRP A 109 -4.82 14.00 -3.76
C TRP A 109 -3.52 14.16 -4.55
N ILE A 110 -3.57 14.07 -5.88
CA ILE A 110 -2.40 14.17 -6.77
C ILE A 110 -2.11 15.63 -7.18
N SER A 111 -3.13 16.50 -7.23
CA SER A 111 -3.05 17.79 -7.97
C SER A 111 -2.82 19.05 -7.14
N SER A 112 -2.34 18.97 -5.89
CA SER A 112 -2.37 20.16 -5.01
C SER A 112 -1.05 20.92 -4.86
N SER A 113 0.09 20.34 -5.22
CA SER A 113 1.40 20.94 -4.89
C SER A 113 2.45 20.85 -6.00
N SER A 114 2.15 20.27 -7.16
CA SER A 114 3.15 19.98 -8.19
C SER A 114 2.69 20.19 -9.63
N ASP A 115 1.52 20.79 -9.86
CA ASP A 115 1.00 20.96 -11.23
C ASP A 115 1.95 21.75 -12.13
N TRP A 116 2.68 22.73 -11.57
CA TRP A 116 3.76 23.43 -12.26
C TRP A 116 4.97 22.55 -12.57
N ARG A 117 5.35 21.64 -11.67
CA ARG A 117 6.42 20.66 -11.96
C ARG A 117 6.01 19.66 -13.03
N GLU A 118 4.72 19.31 -13.10
CA GLU A 118 4.20 18.45 -14.16
C GLU A 118 4.19 19.19 -15.50
N LEU A 119 3.85 20.48 -15.50
CA LEU A 119 3.91 21.33 -16.69
C LEU A 119 5.35 21.52 -17.18
N GLU A 120 6.32 21.68 -16.27
CA GLU A 120 7.76 21.79 -16.60
C GLU A 120 8.33 20.56 -17.32
N LYS A 121 7.68 19.39 -17.23
CA LYS A 121 8.09 18.20 -18.00
C LYS A 121 7.80 18.34 -19.49
N LEU A 122 6.89 19.23 -19.88
CA LEU A 122 6.66 19.52 -21.28
C LEU A 122 7.81 20.41 -21.80
N PRO A 123 8.39 20.11 -22.96
CA PRO A 123 9.39 20.98 -23.55
C PRO A 123 8.78 22.38 -23.77
N PRO A 124 9.49 23.48 -23.43
CA PRO A 124 8.98 24.85 -23.46
C PRO A 124 8.63 25.34 -24.88
N ARG A 125 9.05 24.60 -25.90
CA ARG A 125 8.67 24.71 -27.30
C ARG A 125 8.99 23.37 -27.95
N VAL A 126 8.03 22.83 -28.68
CA VAL A 126 8.35 21.96 -29.82
C VAL A 126 9.36 22.77 -30.64
N GLU A 127 10.58 22.27 -30.84
CA GLU A 127 11.50 22.87 -31.82
C GLU A 127 10.67 23.07 -33.09
N LEU A 128 10.43 24.34 -33.42
CA LEU A 128 9.54 24.77 -34.49
C LEU A 128 9.73 23.81 -35.66
N ALA A 129 8.71 23.01 -35.94
CA ALA A 129 8.20 22.62 -37.26
C ALA A 129 9.06 22.98 -38.49
N GLN A 130 10.37 22.78 -38.47
CA GLN A 130 11.26 23.02 -39.61
C GLN A 130 10.96 21.99 -40.70
N ASN A 131 10.33 20.87 -40.32
CA ASN A 131 9.94 19.76 -41.19
C ASN A 131 8.42 19.52 -41.22
N TRP A 132 7.58 20.47 -40.80
CA TRP A 132 6.14 20.31 -41.01
C TRP A 132 5.87 20.40 -42.52
N PRO A 133 5.30 19.36 -43.16
CA PRO A 133 5.07 19.38 -44.59
C PRO A 133 4.15 20.56 -44.91
N LYS A 134 4.70 21.54 -45.63
CA LYS A 134 3.90 22.62 -46.20
C LYS A 134 2.91 21.92 -47.13
N THR A 135 1.62 22.15 -46.89
CA THR A 135 0.55 21.65 -47.76
C THR A 135 0.88 22.04 -49.19
N ASP A 136 1.01 21.05 -50.07
CA ASP A 136 1.23 21.24 -51.50
C ASP A 136 0.17 22.21 -52.03
N GLU A 137 0.62 23.37 -52.51
CA GLU A 137 -0.15 24.20 -53.42
C GLU A 137 -0.27 23.45 -54.74
N ARG A 138 -1.33 22.65 -54.86
CA ARG A 138 -1.93 22.29 -56.14
C ARG A 138 -3.31 22.93 -56.21
N ALA A 139 -3.27 24.23 -56.51
CA ALA A 139 -4.26 24.87 -57.36
C ALA A 139 -4.03 24.44 -58.82
#